data_AF-A0AAU0Z0K5-F1
#
_entry.id   AF-A0AAU0Z0K5-F1
#
_cell.length_a   1.000
_cell.length_b   1.000
_cell.length_c   1.000
_cell.angle_alpha   90.00
_cell.angle_beta   90.00
_cell.angle_gamma   90.00
#
_symmetry.space_group_name_H-M   'P 1'
#
loop_
_entity.id
_entity.type
_entity.pdbx_description
1 polymer ?
#
loop_
_entity_poly.entity_id
_entity_poly.type
_entity_poly.pdbx_seq_one_letter_code
_entity_poly.pdbx_strand_id
1 'polypeptide(L)'
;MFTTQEEWNRGYADGRRYRSLGDAERFLLTGQVPAPSAGRALDVGCGVGELAAYLTSLGYTTDAADWSDHALADGAAHHPDVARWLRLDIEHDDWAQLHESGYDLITLRLVAAFLEDRPRVLRDLGNRLRPGGALVVITPLAAQTPAERRGTALDEDELGELHAGWPHAERTDADGLAFLVLRHSRPRPPAGAAARQEALAAAVREHHLGLGERSYAQVASGRKTVQVQVSTPEMADIRVGDTLVFHQDNSDLELDVTAAQITRYASFEELLDAVDPVRIDPDAAREDLLRALRAIYPPAKEPLGVLAFEFDHRPARPGRPMPLTPSQYAQTVPHHTVYGCLYIRDEHDRPIQLRSVYGSRLWQFPGGNLDAQGEDPLQTAQREAVEETGLELGLGTPTLLLAHFLHSGPRLPLNKVGFVFDGGRLTTDQLQRIRLDPAEHDMWAVHDMAGWQELMAPRAFARLDAVERARRGDGPAYLSTHT
;
A
#
# COMPACT_ATOMS: atom_id res chain seq x y z
N MET A 1 -27.96 19.77 -0.41
CA MET A 1 -27.01 19.60 -1.53
C MET A 1 -26.74 20.99 -2.03
N PHE A 2 -25.49 21.46 -2.01
CA PHE A 2 -25.17 22.84 -2.36
C PHE A 2 -25.29 23.02 -3.87
N THR A 3 -26.10 23.98 -4.29
CA THR A 3 -26.39 24.24 -5.71
C THR A 3 -26.02 25.66 -6.11
N THR A 4 -25.35 26.41 -5.22
CA THR A 4 -24.95 27.80 -5.48
C THR A 4 -23.49 28.08 -5.08
N GLN A 5 -22.87 29.03 -5.76
CA GLN A 5 -21.49 29.48 -5.47
C GLN A 5 -21.34 29.95 -4.02
N GLU A 6 -22.32 30.67 -3.49
CA GLU A 6 -22.29 31.21 -2.13
C GLU A 6 -22.28 30.11 -1.06
N GLU A 7 -22.98 29.01 -1.31
CA GLU A 7 -22.99 27.86 -0.42
C GLU A 7 -21.63 27.14 -0.39
N TRP A 8 -20.99 26.98 -1.54
CA TRP A 8 -19.63 26.43 -1.63
C TRP A 8 -18.60 27.35 -0.96
N ASN A 9 -18.64 28.65 -1.25
CA ASN A 9 -17.79 29.65 -0.62
C ASN A 9 -17.91 29.63 0.91
N ARG A 10 -19.15 29.64 1.43
CA ARG A 10 -19.40 29.56 2.88
C ARG A 10 -18.88 28.25 3.47
N GLY A 11 -19.10 27.12 2.80
CA GLY A 11 -18.58 25.82 3.25
C GLY A 11 -17.07 25.83 3.44
N TYR A 12 -16.32 26.29 2.43
CA TYR A 12 -14.85 26.36 2.52
C TYR A 12 -14.37 27.38 3.55
N ALA A 13 -15.03 28.54 3.65
CA ALA A 13 -14.73 29.58 4.64
C ALA A 13 -14.92 29.06 6.08
N ASP A 14 -15.94 28.24 6.33
CA ASP A 14 -16.21 27.60 7.61
C ASP A 14 -15.29 26.39 7.90
N GLY A 15 -14.25 26.18 7.08
CA GLY A 15 -13.27 25.12 7.28
C GLY A 15 -13.70 23.74 6.79
N ARG A 16 -14.80 23.61 6.03
CA ARG A 16 -15.22 22.32 5.47
C ARG A 16 -14.14 21.79 4.53
N ARG A 17 -13.78 20.52 4.71
CA ARG A 17 -12.87 19.77 3.84
C ARG A 17 -13.56 18.48 3.41
N TYR A 18 -13.13 17.96 2.26
CA TYR A 18 -13.66 16.74 1.65
C TYR A 18 -12.63 15.62 1.78
N ARG A 19 -12.98 14.42 1.29
CA ARG A 19 -12.13 13.23 1.39
C ARG A 19 -10.71 13.52 0.86
N SER A 20 -9.70 13.29 1.69
CA SER A 20 -8.29 13.43 1.31
C SER A 20 -7.92 12.46 0.19
N LEU A 21 -6.90 12.79 -0.59
CA LEU A 21 -6.41 11.96 -1.70
C LEU A 21 -5.71 10.70 -1.18
N GLY A 22 -6.32 9.54 -1.41
CA GLY A 22 -5.86 8.24 -0.91
C GLY A 22 -4.81 7.54 -1.80
N ASP A 23 -4.17 6.51 -1.26
CA ASP A 23 -3.09 5.78 -1.93
C ASP A 23 -3.55 5.01 -3.17
N ALA A 24 -4.75 4.43 -3.16
CA ALA A 24 -5.30 3.74 -4.33
C ALA A 24 -5.51 4.71 -5.51
N GLU A 25 -6.04 5.91 -5.24
CA GLU A 25 -6.20 6.97 -6.25
C GLU A 25 -4.83 7.38 -6.81
N ARG A 26 -3.83 7.61 -5.93
CA ARG A 26 -2.46 7.97 -6.32
C ARG A 26 -1.80 6.91 -7.20
N PHE A 27 -1.94 5.63 -6.81
CA PHE A 27 -1.40 4.50 -7.55
C PHE A 27 -2.00 4.39 -8.96
N LEU A 28 -3.33 4.50 -9.07
CA LEU A 28 -4.02 4.40 -10.36
C LEU A 28 -3.69 5.59 -11.28
N LEU A 29 -3.60 6.80 -10.75
CA LEU A 29 -3.17 7.98 -11.51
C LEU A 29 -1.76 7.78 -12.09
N THR A 30 -0.79 7.36 -11.27
CA THR A 30 0.58 7.12 -11.73
C THR A 30 0.68 5.98 -12.76
N GLY A 31 -0.10 4.92 -12.58
CA GLY A 31 -0.06 3.75 -13.45
C GLY A 31 -0.78 3.92 -14.79
N GLN A 32 -1.94 4.59 -14.79
CA GLN A 32 -2.83 4.65 -15.96
C GLN A 32 -2.71 5.96 -16.75
N VAL A 33 -2.32 7.05 -16.10
CA VAL A 33 -2.19 8.39 -16.71
C VAL A 33 -0.86 9.05 -16.30
N PRO A 34 0.30 8.45 -16.67
CA PRO A 34 1.59 9.07 -16.38
C PRO A 34 1.78 10.36 -17.18
N ALA A 35 2.46 11.34 -16.58
CA ALA A 35 2.74 12.62 -17.24
C ALA A 35 3.64 12.43 -18.46
N PRO A 36 3.24 12.90 -19.66
CA PRO A 36 4.16 13.01 -20.78
C PRO A 36 5.18 14.14 -20.53
N SER A 37 6.25 14.17 -21.32
CA SER A 37 7.20 15.30 -21.30
C SER A 37 6.47 16.61 -21.62
N ALA A 38 6.55 17.59 -20.72
CA ALA A 38 5.78 18.84 -20.77
C ALA A 38 4.25 18.63 -20.84
N GLY A 39 3.75 17.57 -20.19
CA GLY A 39 2.32 17.27 -20.11
C GLY A 39 1.53 18.33 -19.36
N ARG A 40 0.28 18.54 -19.77
CA ARG A 40 -0.63 19.48 -19.11
C ARG A 40 -1.84 18.77 -18.50
N ALA A 41 -2.16 19.12 -17.25
CA ALA A 41 -3.35 18.62 -16.56
C ALA A 41 -4.34 19.75 -16.24
N LEU A 42 -5.64 19.44 -16.23
CA LEU A 42 -6.69 20.27 -15.67
C LEU A 42 -7.38 19.51 -14.54
N ASP A 43 -7.39 20.06 -13.34
CA ASP A 43 -8.19 19.54 -12.21
C ASP A 43 -9.48 20.35 -12.06
N VAL A 44 -10.61 19.76 -12.42
CA VAL A 44 -11.93 20.40 -12.39
C VAL A 44 -12.59 20.15 -11.03
N GLY A 45 -13.08 21.22 -10.40
CA GLY A 45 -13.57 21.20 -9.02
C GLY A 45 -12.45 20.84 -8.06
N CYS A 46 -11.29 21.50 -8.20
CA CYS A 46 -10.07 21.16 -7.48
C CYS A 46 -10.18 21.36 -5.95
N GLY A 47 -11.19 22.09 -5.48
CA GLY A 47 -11.30 22.50 -4.08
C GLY A 47 -10.05 23.24 -3.64
N VAL A 48 -9.46 22.80 -2.52
CA VAL A 48 -8.20 23.34 -2.00
C VAL A 48 -6.95 22.80 -2.72
N GLY A 49 -7.12 21.97 -3.75
CA GLY A 49 -6.07 21.62 -4.72
C GLY A 49 -5.12 20.48 -4.36
N GLU A 50 -5.52 19.56 -3.46
CA GLU A 50 -4.69 18.40 -3.09
C GLU A 50 -4.36 17.51 -4.31
N LEU A 51 -5.35 17.25 -5.18
CA LEU A 51 -5.13 16.49 -6.42
C LEU A 51 -4.30 17.29 -7.42
N ALA A 52 -4.61 18.57 -7.65
CA ALA A 52 -3.82 19.45 -8.52
C ALA A 52 -2.33 19.50 -8.11
N ALA A 53 -2.03 19.58 -6.82
CA ALA A 53 -0.67 19.54 -6.30
C ALA A 53 0.01 18.18 -6.56
N TYR A 54 -0.72 17.08 -6.37
CA TYR A 54 -0.21 15.75 -6.68
C TYR A 54 0.08 15.56 -8.18
N LEU A 55 -0.80 16.00 -9.07
CA LEU A 55 -0.57 15.95 -10.52
C LEU A 55 0.68 16.76 -10.91
N THR A 56 0.88 17.90 -10.27
CA THR A 56 2.10 18.72 -10.45
C THR A 56 3.35 17.94 -10.02
N SER A 57 3.29 17.22 -8.90
CA SER A 57 4.39 16.34 -8.43
C SER A 57 4.71 15.17 -9.38
N LEU A 58 3.73 14.74 -10.19
CA LEU A 58 3.93 13.73 -11.24
C LEU A 58 4.57 14.29 -12.52
N GLY A 59 4.78 15.61 -12.60
CA GLY A 59 5.42 16.28 -13.72
C GLY A 59 4.45 16.95 -14.70
N TYR A 60 3.15 17.04 -14.37
CA TYR A 60 2.21 17.86 -15.14
C TYR A 60 2.39 19.35 -14.85
N THR A 61 2.24 20.18 -15.88
CA THR A 61 1.86 21.58 -15.67
C THR A 61 0.35 21.63 -15.42
N THR A 62 -0.06 21.92 -14.19
CA THR A 62 -1.45 21.76 -13.77
C THR A 62 -2.20 23.08 -13.68
N ASP A 63 -3.32 23.17 -14.39
CA ASP A 63 -4.34 24.20 -14.16
C ASP A 63 -5.38 23.62 -13.19
N ALA A 64 -5.72 24.34 -12.12
CA ALA A 64 -6.72 23.97 -11.12
C ALA A 64 -7.93 24.89 -11.25
N ALA A 65 -9.11 24.34 -11.47
CA ALA A 65 -10.34 25.10 -11.69
C ALA A 65 -11.39 24.77 -10.64
N ASP A 66 -12.00 25.79 -10.04
CA ASP A 66 -13.10 25.64 -9.09
C ASP A 66 -14.05 26.84 -9.17
N TRP A 67 -15.31 26.66 -8.75
CA TRP A 67 -16.30 27.73 -8.72
C TRP A 67 -16.16 28.60 -7.46
N SER A 68 -15.55 28.07 -6.39
CA SER A 68 -15.38 28.74 -5.09
C SER A 68 -14.11 29.60 -5.04
N ASP A 69 -14.28 30.92 -4.92
CA ASP A 69 -13.17 31.86 -4.70
C ASP A 69 -12.37 31.54 -3.42
N HIS A 70 -13.05 31.04 -2.38
CA HIS A 70 -12.40 30.69 -1.11
C HIS A 70 -11.53 29.44 -1.24
N ALA A 71 -12.00 28.44 -1.98
CA ALA A 71 -11.24 27.21 -2.20
C ALA A 71 -9.95 27.49 -2.98
N LEU A 72 -10.07 28.31 -4.04
CA LEU A 72 -8.93 28.73 -4.86
C LEU A 72 -7.92 29.58 -4.07
N ALA A 73 -8.39 30.52 -3.24
CA ALA A 73 -7.51 31.33 -2.41
C ALA A 73 -6.73 30.48 -1.39
N ASP A 74 -7.41 29.53 -0.74
CA ASP A 74 -6.80 28.61 0.21
C ASP A 74 -5.79 27.66 -0.47
N GLY A 75 -6.18 27.08 -1.60
CA GLY A 75 -5.32 26.20 -2.38
C GLY A 75 -4.07 26.91 -2.92
N ALA A 76 -4.22 28.12 -3.47
CA ALA A 76 -3.09 28.90 -3.97
C ALA A 76 -2.09 29.28 -2.88
N ALA A 77 -2.56 29.48 -1.64
CA ALA A 77 -1.68 29.73 -0.49
C ALA A 77 -0.88 28.49 -0.07
N HIS A 78 -1.46 27.28 -0.18
CA HIS A 78 -0.84 26.03 0.27
C HIS A 78 -0.06 25.28 -0.82
N HIS A 79 -0.37 25.52 -2.09
CA HIS A 79 0.21 24.81 -3.23
C HIS A 79 0.71 25.79 -4.31
N PRO A 80 1.79 26.55 -4.03
CA PRO A 80 2.30 27.58 -4.93
C PRO A 80 2.85 27.03 -6.26
N ASP A 81 3.15 25.73 -6.33
CA ASP A 81 3.70 25.08 -7.53
C ASP A 81 2.63 24.76 -8.59
N VAL A 82 1.33 24.83 -8.24
CA VAL A 82 0.24 24.70 -9.21
C VAL A 82 0.26 25.89 -10.16
N ALA A 83 0.30 25.62 -11.47
CA ALA A 83 0.64 26.63 -12.46
C ALA A 83 -0.42 27.75 -12.57
N ARG A 84 -1.71 27.39 -12.51
CA ARG A 84 -2.82 28.34 -12.65
C ARG A 84 -3.99 27.93 -11.77
N TRP A 85 -4.61 28.92 -11.13
CA TRP A 85 -5.87 28.79 -10.39
C TRP A 85 -6.95 29.56 -11.13
N LEU A 86 -8.03 28.88 -11.53
CA LEU A 86 -9.05 29.41 -12.43
C LEU A 86 -10.41 29.39 -11.74
N ARG A 87 -11.00 30.57 -11.54
CA ARG A 87 -12.40 30.66 -11.11
C ARG A 87 -13.29 30.33 -12.31
N LEU A 88 -13.93 29.17 -12.27
CA LEU A 88 -14.74 28.67 -13.37
C LEU A 88 -15.90 27.83 -12.84
N ASP A 89 -17.12 28.21 -13.19
CA ASP A 89 -18.23 27.26 -13.24
C ASP A 89 -18.05 26.38 -14.48
N ILE A 90 -17.60 25.14 -14.29
CA ILE A 90 -17.30 24.28 -15.43
C ILE A 90 -18.53 24.01 -16.30
N GLU A 91 -19.73 24.09 -15.74
CA GLU A 91 -20.95 23.74 -16.44
C GLU A 91 -21.53 24.90 -17.25
N HIS A 92 -21.38 26.13 -16.77
CA HIS A 92 -22.07 27.32 -17.30
C HIS A 92 -21.16 28.40 -17.90
N ASP A 93 -19.91 28.51 -17.44
CA ASP A 93 -19.01 29.57 -17.92
C ASP A 93 -18.39 29.25 -19.29
N ASP A 94 -17.92 30.29 -19.98
CA ASP A 94 -17.08 30.14 -21.18
C ASP A 94 -15.66 29.67 -20.79
N TRP A 95 -15.15 28.70 -21.54
CA TRP A 95 -13.86 28.06 -21.30
C TRP A 95 -12.70 28.74 -22.03
N ALA A 96 -12.88 29.95 -22.54
CA ALA A 96 -11.82 30.75 -23.18
C ALA A 96 -10.56 30.92 -22.32
N GLN A 97 -10.70 30.86 -20.98
CA GLN A 97 -9.56 30.91 -20.04
C GLN A 97 -8.77 29.59 -19.92
N LEU A 98 -9.34 28.47 -20.33
CA LEU A 98 -8.64 27.18 -20.38
C LEU A 98 -7.54 27.23 -21.44
N HIS A 99 -6.48 26.47 -21.23
CA HIS A 99 -5.31 26.49 -22.10
C HIS A 99 -5.67 26.17 -23.56
N GLU A 100 -5.31 27.04 -24.50
CA GLU A 100 -5.74 26.97 -25.90
C GLU A 100 -5.42 25.63 -26.57
N SER A 101 -4.23 25.07 -26.29
CA SER A 101 -3.75 23.81 -26.88
C SER A 101 -4.31 22.54 -26.21
N GLY A 102 -5.28 22.66 -25.31
CA GLY A 102 -5.88 21.53 -24.60
C GLY A 102 -4.97 20.86 -23.56
N TYR A 103 -5.43 19.72 -23.06
CA TYR A 103 -4.86 19.00 -21.91
C TYR A 103 -4.53 17.54 -22.24
N ASP A 104 -3.48 16.99 -21.63
CA ASP A 104 -3.14 15.57 -21.69
C ASP A 104 -3.91 14.76 -20.64
N LEU A 105 -4.31 15.41 -19.54
CA LEU A 105 -5.14 14.84 -18.48
C LEU A 105 -6.19 15.87 -18.02
N ILE A 106 -7.43 15.45 -17.86
CA ILE A 106 -8.47 16.22 -17.18
C ILE A 106 -9.05 15.35 -16.06
N THR A 107 -9.12 15.85 -14.83
CA THR A 107 -9.66 15.12 -13.67
C THR A 107 -10.94 15.77 -13.16
N LEU A 108 -11.91 14.93 -12.78
CA LEU A 108 -13.11 15.32 -12.04
C LEU A 108 -13.21 14.42 -10.80
N ARG A 109 -12.69 14.89 -9.67
CA ARG A 109 -12.66 14.13 -8.41
C ARG A 109 -13.74 14.63 -7.46
N LEU A 110 -14.71 13.77 -7.15
CA LEU A 110 -15.87 14.05 -6.29
C LEU A 110 -16.79 15.17 -6.83
N VAL A 111 -16.73 15.43 -8.14
CA VAL A 111 -17.49 16.51 -8.80
C VAL A 111 -18.72 15.98 -9.53
N ALA A 112 -18.62 14.79 -10.15
CA ALA A 112 -19.62 14.31 -11.11
C ALA A 112 -21.06 14.30 -10.56
N ALA A 113 -21.25 13.97 -9.28
CA ALA A 113 -22.57 13.97 -8.64
C ALA A 113 -23.26 15.35 -8.63
N PHE A 114 -22.49 16.44 -8.71
CA PHE A 114 -22.98 17.82 -8.61
C PHE A 114 -23.23 18.50 -9.97
N LEU A 115 -22.87 17.86 -11.08
CA LEU A 115 -23.17 18.38 -12.42
C LEU A 115 -24.61 18.04 -12.80
N GLU A 116 -25.31 19.01 -13.41
CA GLU A 116 -26.69 18.82 -13.88
C GLU A 116 -26.73 18.00 -15.19
N ASP A 117 -25.85 18.30 -16.14
CA ASP A 117 -25.71 17.63 -17.44
C ASP A 117 -24.31 17.00 -17.59
N ARG A 118 -24.09 15.92 -16.84
CA ARG A 118 -22.82 15.17 -16.85
C ARG A 118 -22.41 14.72 -18.26
N PRO A 119 -23.29 14.12 -19.08
CA PRO A 119 -22.90 13.67 -20.42
C PRO A 119 -22.41 14.81 -21.32
N ARG A 120 -23.06 15.99 -21.27
CA ARG A 120 -22.59 17.18 -21.99
C ARG A 120 -21.22 17.62 -21.49
N VAL A 121 -21.07 17.84 -20.18
CA VAL A 121 -19.83 18.37 -19.60
C VAL A 121 -18.65 17.45 -19.90
N LEU A 122 -18.80 16.13 -19.70
CA LEU A 122 -17.74 15.16 -19.98
C LEU A 122 -17.38 15.13 -21.47
N ARG A 123 -18.37 15.17 -22.37
CA ARG A 123 -18.11 15.22 -23.82
C ARG A 123 -17.36 16.48 -24.20
N ASP A 124 -17.79 17.63 -23.69
CA ASP A 124 -17.20 18.92 -24.03
C ASP A 124 -15.77 19.03 -23.46
N LEU A 125 -15.52 18.55 -22.23
CA LEU A 125 -14.18 18.39 -21.66
C LEU A 125 -13.34 17.40 -22.48
N GLY A 126 -13.95 16.33 -22.97
CA GLY A 126 -13.32 15.40 -23.89
C GLY A 126 -12.83 16.08 -25.18
N ASN A 127 -13.52 17.10 -25.68
CA ASN A 127 -13.08 17.89 -26.83
C ASN A 127 -11.88 18.80 -26.51
N ARG A 128 -11.56 19.01 -25.22
CA ARG A 128 -10.38 19.75 -24.75
C ARG A 128 -9.17 18.84 -24.53
N LEU A 129 -9.33 17.52 -24.67
CA LEU A 129 -8.20 16.60 -24.62
C LEU A 129 -7.34 16.70 -25.89
N ARG A 130 -6.03 16.71 -25.68
CA ARG A 130 -5.05 16.49 -26.75
C ARG A 130 -5.17 15.06 -27.27
N PRO A 131 -4.72 14.78 -28.51
CA PRO A 131 -4.66 13.41 -29.02
C PRO A 131 -3.93 12.47 -28.06
N GLY A 132 -4.61 11.40 -27.61
CA GLY A 132 -4.07 10.43 -26.65
C GLY A 132 -4.27 10.79 -25.17
N GLY A 133 -4.85 11.97 -24.87
CA GLY A 133 -5.18 12.37 -23.51
C GLY A 133 -6.28 11.54 -22.86
N ALA A 134 -6.47 11.72 -21.56
CA ALA A 134 -7.51 11.06 -20.78
C ALA A 134 -8.33 12.04 -19.95
N LEU A 135 -9.62 11.72 -19.79
CA LEU A 135 -10.47 12.29 -18.77
C LEU A 135 -10.69 11.24 -17.67
N VAL A 136 -10.40 11.60 -16.42
CA VAL A 136 -10.53 10.72 -15.27
C VAL A 136 -11.63 11.22 -14.35
N VAL A 137 -12.63 10.38 -14.08
CA VAL A 137 -13.69 10.66 -13.11
C VAL A 137 -13.48 9.79 -11.89
N ILE A 138 -13.42 10.40 -10.71
CA ILE A 138 -13.30 9.68 -9.44
C ILE A 138 -14.50 10.05 -8.58
N THR A 139 -15.37 9.10 -8.26
CA THR A 139 -16.65 9.41 -7.59
C THR A 139 -17.08 8.31 -6.63
N PRO A 140 -17.77 8.64 -5.52
CA PRO A 140 -18.33 7.63 -4.62
C PRO A 140 -19.46 6.84 -5.28
N LEU A 141 -19.64 5.59 -4.84
CA LEU A 141 -20.75 4.74 -5.26
C LEU A 141 -21.95 4.87 -4.32
N ALA A 142 -23.15 5.05 -4.87
CA ALA A 142 -24.38 5.20 -4.11
C ALA A 142 -24.65 4.00 -3.19
N ALA A 143 -24.30 2.78 -3.65
CA ALA A 143 -24.42 1.55 -2.88
C ALA A 143 -23.52 1.50 -1.63
N GLN A 144 -22.43 2.27 -1.64
CA GLN A 144 -21.43 2.32 -0.55
C GLN A 144 -21.52 3.64 0.25
N THR A 145 -22.49 4.49 -0.07
CA THR A 145 -22.67 5.80 0.55
C THR A 145 -23.91 5.80 1.45
N PRO A 146 -23.81 6.30 2.70
CA PRO A 146 -24.96 6.44 3.61
C PRO A 146 -26.14 7.17 2.95
N ALA A 147 -27.37 6.81 3.33
CA ALA A 147 -28.58 7.28 2.66
C ALA A 147 -28.68 8.81 2.59
N GLU A 148 -28.30 9.48 3.68
CA GLU A 148 -28.26 10.93 3.83
C GLU A 148 -27.26 11.65 2.90
N ARG A 149 -26.31 10.91 2.33
CA ARG A 149 -25.25 11.43 1.45
C ARG A 149 -25.32 10.89 0.03
N ARG A 150 -26.32 10.10 -0.34
CA ARG A 150 -26.43 9.51 -1.68
C ARG A 150 -26.44 10.53 -2.81
N GLY A 151 -26.92 11.75 -2.58
CA GLY A 151 -26.86 12.84 -3.56
C GLY A 151 -25.43 13.31 -3.90
N THR A 152 -24.39 12.81 -3.22
CA THR A 152 -22.98 13.09 -3.53
C THR A 152 -22.25 11.88 -4.12
N ALA A 153 -22.99 10.89 -4.59
CA ALA A 153 -22.50 9.64 -5.14
C ALA A 153 -23.26 9.31 -6.43
N LEU A 154 -22.69 8.45 -7.27
CA LEU A 154 -23.37 7.95 -8.47
C LEU A 154 -23.76 6.48 -8.28
N ASP A 155 -24.90 6.09 -8.84
CA ASP A 155 -25.25 4.67 -8.97
C ASP A 155 -24.63 4.03 -10.23
N GLU A 156 -24.91 2.74 -10.41
CA GLU A 156 -24.36 1.95 -11.52
C GLU A 156 -24.91 2.37 -12.88
N ASP A 157 -26.16 2.85 -12.94
CA ASP A 157 -26.79 3.30 -14.19
C ASP A 157 -26.19 4.65 -14.60
N GLU A 158 -26.07 5.58 -13.66
CA GLU A 158 -25.42 6.89 -13.88
C GLU A 158 -23.95 6.73 -14.31
N LEU A 159 -23.21 5.79 -13.71
CA LEU A 159 -21.84 5.47 -14.17
C LEU A 159 -21.82 4.85 -15.57
N GLY A 160 -22.81 4.01 -15.88
CA GLY A 160 -23.01 3.45 -17.22
C GLY A 160 -23.22 4.53 -18.27
N GLU A 161 -23.93 5.61 -17.95
CA GLU A 161 -24.11 6.76 -18.85
C GLU A 161 -22.80 7.51 -19.11
N LEU A 162 -21.95 7.70 -18.08
CA LEU A 162 -20.63 8.31 -18.26
C LEU A 162 -19.73 7.44 -19.15
N HIS A 163 -19.84 6.12 -19.02
CA HIS A 163 -19.08 5.15 -19.82
C HIS A 163 -19.51 5.15 -21.30
N ALA A 164 -20.83 5.13 -21.55
CA ALA A 164 -21.41 4.97 -22.87
C ALA A 164 -21.03 6.08 -23.88
N GLY A 165 -20.69 7.27 -23.38
CA GLY A 165 -20.25 8.40 -24.22
C GLY A 165 -18.84 8.27 -24.81
N TRP A 166 -18.08 7.24 -24.43
CA TRP A 166 -16.66 7.13 -24.75
C TRP A 166 -16.30 5.83 -25.47
N PRO A 167 -15.51 5.90 -26.57
CA PRO A 167 -15.05 4.71 -27.28
C PRO A 167 -14.22 3.75 -26.42
N HIS A 168 -13.49 4.29 -25.44
CA HIS A 168 -12.71 3.52 -24.49
C HIS A 168 -12.89 4.08 -23.09
N ALA A 169 -13.43 3.24 -22.22
CA ALA A 169 -13.68 3.58 -20.84
C ALA A 169 -13.32 2.38 -19.96
N GLU A 170 -12.41 2.61 -19.02
CA GLU A 170 -11.92 1.62 -18.07
C GLU A 170 -12.39 2.02 -16.67
N ARG A 171 -12.86 1.04 -15.90
CA ARG A 171 -13.28 1.25 -14.51
C ARG A 171 -12.39 0.43 -13.59
N THR A 172 -11.93 1.05 -12.52
CA THR A 172 -11.22 0.39 -11.41
C THR A 172 -11.81 0.87 -10.09
N ASP A 173 -11.75 0.04 -9.05
CA ASP A 173 -12.08 0.46 -7.69
C ASP A 173 -10.86 1.16 -7.07
N ALA A 174 -11.10 2.29 -6.40
CA ALA A 174 -10.09 3.05 -5.66
C ALA A 174 -10.58 3.28 -4.22
N ASP A 175 -10.46 2.24 -3.38
CA ASP A 175 -10.92 2.25 -1.98
C ASP A 175 -12.39 2.69 -1.85
N GLY A 176 -13.27 2.00 -2.59
CA GLY A 176 -14.71 2.26 -2.61
C GLY A 176 -15.14 3.49 -3.44
N LEU A 177 -14.21 4.12 -4.16
CA LEU A 177 -14.52 5.09 -5.22
C LEU A 177 -14.49 4.38 -6.58
N ALA A 178 -15.43 4.74 -7.46
CA ALA A 178 -15.31 4.42 -8.86
C ALA A 178 -14.24 5.32 -9.50
N PHE A 179 -13.21 4.71 -10.07
CA PHE A 179 -12.17 5.38 -10.85
C PHE A 179 -12.37 5.05 -12.32
N LEU A 180 -12.84 6.02 -13.09
CA LEU A 180 -13.13 5.88 -14.52
C LEU A 180 -12.07 6.60 -15.34
N VAL A 181 -11.45 5.91 -16.28
CA VAL A 181 -10.54 6.50 -17.28
C VAL A 181 -11.21 6.46 -18.64
N LEU A 182 -11.47 7.63 -19.21
CA LEU A 182 -12.22 7.83 -20.44
C LEU A 182 -11.31 8.40 -21.54
N ARG A 183 -11.35 7.81 -22.74
CA ARG A 183 -10.48 8.17 -23.89
C ARG A 183 -11.20 8.07 -25.23
N HIS A 184 -10.89 9.00 -26.14
CA HIS A 184 -11.41 8.99 -27.53
C HIS A 184 -10.79 7.90 -28.41
N SER A 185 -9.56 7.52 -28.11
CA SER A 185 -8.82 6.47 -28.80
C SER A 185 -8.21 5.55 -27.76
N ARG A 186 -8.07 4.24 -28.07
CA ARG A 186 -7.26 3.36 -27.23
C ARG A 186 -5.93 4.06 -27.02
N PRO A 187 -5.38 4.03 -25.80
CA PRO A 187 -4.06 4.60 -25.59
C PRO A 187 -3.16 3.99 -26.67
N ARG A 188 -2.69 4.84 -27.60
CA ARG A 188 -1.53 4.46 -28.39
C ARG A 188 -0.51 4.20 -27.31
N PRO A 189 0.04 2.97 -27.20
CA PRO A 189 0.97 2.67 -26.13
C PRO A 189 2.01 3.79 -26.21
N PRO A 190 2.23 4.55 -25.12
CA PRO A 190 2.82 5.87 -25.24
C PRO A 190 4.05 5.82 -26.13
N ALA A 191 4.28 6.85 -26.95
CA ALA A 191 5.61 7.01 -27.54
C ALA A 191 6.56 7.16 -26.35
N GLY A 192 7.23 6.07 -25.99
CA GLY A 192 7.95 5.95 -24.73
C GLY A 192 7.36 5.04 -23.66
N ALA A 193 6.18 4.41 -23.79
CA ALA A 193 5.70 3.33 -22.91
C ALA A 193 5.33 2.02 -23.61
N ALA A 194 5.02 2.02 -24.92
CA ALA A 194 5.44 0.85 -25.72
C ALA A 194 6.96 0.80 -25.68
N ALA A 195 7.66 1.91 -25.96
CA ALA A 195 9.11 1.95 -25.82
C ALA A 195 9.62 2.01 -24.36
N ARG A 196 8.82 2.14 -23.29
CA ARG A 196 9.27 1.84 -21.90
C ARG A 196 8.91 0.43 -21.51
N GLN A 197 7.84 -0.17 -22.01
CA GLN A 197 7.54 -1.57 -21.71
C GLN A 197 8.40 -2.48 -22.60
N GLU A 198 8.62 -2.11 -23.86
CA GLU A 198 9.62 -2.60 -24.81
C GLU A 198 11.02 -2.06 -24.53
N ALA A 199 11.28 -0.95 -23.81
CA ALA A 199 12.63 -0.68 -23.27
C ALA A 199 12.76 -0.97 -21.77
N LEU A 200 11.76 -1.50 -21.08
CA LEU A 200 11.97 -2.28 -19.86
C LEU A 200 12.15 -3.74 -20.30
N ALA A 201 11.41 -4.22 -21.29
CA ALA A 201 11.59 -5.53 -21.90
C ALA A 201 12.79 -5.59 -22.88
N ALA A 202 13.24 -4.48 -23.46
CA ALA A 202 14.51 -4.37 -24.22
C ALA A 202 15.58 -3.54 -23.51
N ALA A 203 15.35 -3.03 -22.29
CA ALA A 203 16.44 -2.63 -21.38
C ALA A 203 16.57 -3.53 -20.16
N VAL A 204 15.98 -4.73 -20.17
CA VAL A 204 16.71 -5.84 -19.58
C VAL A 204 17.85 -6.14 -20.56
N ARG A 205 18.96 -5.39 -20.42
CA ARG A 205 20.21 -5.85 -21.00
C ARG A 205 20.59 -7.09 -20.22
N GLU A 206 20.23 -8.24 -20.77
CA GLU A 206 20.58 -9.53 -20.22
C GLU A 206 21.94 -9.94 -20.78
N HIS A 207 22.85 -10.27 -19.86
CA HIS A 207 24.16 -10.79 -20.20
C HIS A 207 24.27 -12.19 -19.63
N HIS A 208 24.48 -13.16 -20.51
CA HIS A 208 24.53 -14.56 -20.16
C HIS A 208 25.97 -14.95 -19.86
N LEU A 209 26.21 -15.46 -18.64
CA LEU A 209 27.55 -15.88 -18.20
C LEU A 209 27.52 -17.35 -17.80
N GLY A 210 28.33 -18.17 -18.47
CA GLY A 210 28.53 -19.57 -18.10
C GLY A 210 29.37 -19.67 -16.82
N LEU A 211 28.91 -20.50 -15.87
CA LEU A 211 29.60 -20.82 -14.64
C LEU A 211 29.76 -22.34 -14.52
N GLY A 212 30.96 -22.77 -14.11
CA GLY A 212 31.16 -24.14 -13.66
C GLY A 212 30.31 -24.46 -12.43
N GLU A 213 29.99 -25.74 -12.22
CA GLU A 213 29.11 -26.25 -11.16
C GLU A 213 29.38 -25.65 -9.78
N ARG A 214 30.65 -25.62 -9.34
CA ARG A 214 31.04 -25.07 -8.04
C ARG A 214 30.69 -23.59 -7.91
N SER A 215 31.03 -22.79 -8.91
CA SER A 215 30.79 -21.34 -8.90
C SER A 215 29.30 -21.04 -8.97
N TYR A 216 28.54 -21.77 -9.78
CA TYR A 216 27.08 -21.66 -9.85
C TYR A 216 26.44 -21.96 -8.48
N ALA A 217 26.84 -23.05 -7.81
CA ALA A 217 26.33 -23.41 -6.49
C ALA A 217 26.64 -22.34 -5.42
N GLN A 218 27.76 -21.64 -5.52
CA GLN A 218 28.12 -20.54 -4.61
C GLN A 218 27.24 -19.30 -4.82
N VAL A 219 26.87 -18.98 -6.06
CA VAL A 219 25.90 -17.92 -6.34
C VAL A 219 24.49 -18.33 -5.88
N ALA A 220 24.04 -19.53 -6.25
CA ALA A 220 22.72 -20.03 -5.86
C ALA A 220 22.52 -20.13 -4.33
N SER A 221 23.60 -20.31 -3.56
CA SER A 221 23.56 -20.38 -2.09
C SER A 221 23.71 -19.02 -1.39
N GLY A 222 23.88 -17.91 -2.11
CA GLY A 222 24.01 -16.60 -1.48
C GLY A 222 25.44 -16.19 -1.11
N ARG A 223 26.45 -17.04 -1.36
CA ARG A 223 27.81 -16.88 -0.79
C ARG A 223 28.75 -16.07 -1.68
N LYS A 224 28.65 -16.22 -3.00
CA LYS A 224 29.45 -15.47 -3.99
C LYS A 224 28.69 -14.21 -4.40
N THR A 225 29.35 -13.06 -4.34
CA THR A 225 28.76 -11.74 -4.65
C THR A 225 29.55 -10.94 -5.68
N VAL A 226 30.66 -11.49 -6.18
CA VAL A 226 31.51 -10.88 -7.21
C VAL A 226 31.77 -11.90 -8.32
N GLN A 227 31.40 -11.56 -9.55
CA GLN A 227 31.82 -12.29 -10.74
C GLN A 227 32.97 -11.56 -11.42
N VAL A 228 34.07 -12.28 -11.65
CA VAL A 228 35.24 -11.76 -12.36
C VAL A 228 35.14 -12.11 -13.84
N GLN A 229 35.43 -11.15 -14.72
CA GLN A 229 35.59 -11.35 -16.15
C GLN A 229 36.76 -10.51 -16.67
N VAL A 230 37.29 -10.86 -17.84
CA VAL A 230 38.18 -9.96 -18.59
C VAL A 230 37.35 -8.97 -19.42
N SER A 231 37.85 -7.76 -19.62
CA SER A 231 37.17 -6.66 -20.31
C SER A 231 37.15 -6.82 -21.84
N THR A 232 36.62 -7.95 -22.32
CA THR A 232 36.26 -8.10 -23.75
C THR A 232 35.20 -7.05 -24.13
N PRO A 233 35.02 -6.73 -25.43
CA PRO A 233 34.02 -5.78 -25.86
C PRO A 233 32.61 -6.07 -25.32
N GLU A 234 32.22 -7.35 -25.24
CA GLU A 234 30.95 -7.80 -24.68
C GLU A 234 30.83 -7.49 -23.18
N MET A 235 31.84 -7.85 -22.39
CA MET A 235 31.82 -7.63 -20.94
C MET A 235 31.96 -6.14 -20.58
N ALA A 236 32.65 -5.37 -21.41
CA ALA A 236 32.83 -3.93 -21.22
C ALA A 236 31.55 -3.11 -21.50
N ASP A 237 30.57 -3.68 -22.21
CA ASP A 237 29.28 -3.01 -22.46
C ASP A 237 28.27 -3.19 -21.31
N ILE A 238 28.52 -4.12 -20.39
CA ILE A 238 27.67 -4.35 -19.21
C ILE A 238 27.68 -3.09 -18.33
N ARG A 239 26.49 -2.64 -17.91
CA ARG A 239 26.31 -1.46 -17.05
C ARG A 239 25.68 -1.81 -15.72
N VAL A 240 25.90 -0.97 -14.71
CA VAL A 240 25.17 -1.07 -13.43
C VAL A 240 23.67 -1.00 -13.70
N GLY A 241 22.91 -1.92 -13.12
CA GLY A 241 21.48 -2.11 -13.36
C GLY A 241 21.14 -3.16 -14.42
N ASP A 242 22.12 -3.66 -15.17
CA ASP A 242 21.90 -4.74 -16.15
C ASP A 242 21.66 -6.09 -15.45
N THR A 243 20.96 -7.00 -16.13
CA THR A 243 20.70 -8.35 -15.64
C THR A 243 21.85 -9.28 -16.03
N LEU A 244 22.44 -9.94 -15.04
CA LEU A 244 23.39 -11.02 -15.25
C LEU A 244 22.64 -12.33 -15.08
N VAL A 245 22.52 -13.10 -16.16
CA VAL A 245 21.94 -14.44 -16.12
C VAL A 245 23.08 -15.44 -16.08
N PHE A 246 23.27 -16.09 -14.94
CA PHE A 246 24.25 -17.16 -14.81
C PHE A 246 23.65 -18.47 -15.25
N HIS A 247 24.36 -19.18 -16.12
CA HIS A 247 24.02 -20.52 -16.59
C HIS A 247 25.01 -21.51 -16.00
N GLN A 248 24.53 -22.61 -15.44
CA GLN A 248 25.43 -23.71 -15.09
C GLN A 248 25.84 -24.46 -16.35
N ASP A 249 27.14 -24.69 -16.52
CA ASP A 249 27.66 -25.48 -17.63
C ASP A 249 27.00 -26.87 -17.69
N ASN A 250 26.51 -27.26 -18.87
CA ASN A 250 25.85 -28.55 -19.16
C ASN A 250 24.56 -28.82 -18.35
N SER A 251 23.81 -27.78 -18.00
CA SER A 251 22.55 -27.87 -17.24
C SER A 251 21.52 -26.85 -17.76
N ASP A 252 20.23 -27.06 -17.45
CA ASP A 252 19.14 -26.09 -17.69
C ASP A 252 18.97 -25.11 -16.51
N LEU A 253 19.89 -25.14 -15.55
CA LEU A 253 19.85 -24.27 -14.38
C LEU A 253 20.37 -22.88 -14.72
N GLU A 254 19.50 -21.90 -14.47
CA GLU A 254 19.82 -20.48 -14.56
C GLU A 254 19.38 -19.72 -13.30
N LEU A 255 20.09 -18.64 -13.02
CA LEU A 255 19.69 -17.67 -12.00
C LEU A 255 20.05 -16.26 -12.48
N ASP A 256 19.21 -15.29 -12.15
CA ASP A 256 19.40 -13.90 -12.53
C ASP A 256 19.67 -13.00 -11.33
N VAL A 257 20.60 -12.07 -11.50
CA VAL A 257 20.92 -11.03 -10.52
C VAL A 257 21.11 -9.69 -11.22
N THR A 258 21.04 -8.60 -10.46
CA THR A 258 21.34 -7.26 -10.98
C THR A 258 22.80 -6.93 -10.76
N ALA A 259 23.49 -6.44 -11.80
CA ALA A 259 24.81 -5.85 -11.65
C ALA A 259 24.72 -4.58 -10.78
N ALA A 260 25.13 -4.68 -9.52
CA ALA A 260 25.04 -3.59 -8.54
C ALA A 260 26.21 -2.61 -8.65
N GLN A 261 27.42 -3.11 -8.94
CA GLN A 261 28.61 -2.29 -9.15
C GLN A 261 29.56 -2.99 -10.13
N ILE A 262 30.29 -2.19 -10.91
CA ILE A 262 31.28 -2.68 -11.88
C ILE A 262 32.58 -1.92 -11.66
N THR A 263 33.64 -2.61 -11.28
CA THR A 263 34.96 -2.02 -11.05
C THR A 263 35.99 -2.62 -12.00
N ARG A 264 36.83 -1.78 -12.61
CA ARG A 264 37.89 -2.21 -13.53
C ARG A 264 39.25 -2.17 -12.84
N TYR A 265 40.04 -3.21 -13.07
CA TYR A 265 41.42 -3.37 -12.59
C TYR A 265 42.36 -3.66 -13.76
N ALA A 266 43.65 -3.34 -13.61
CA ALA A 266 44.66 -3.58 -14.62
C ALA A 266 45.13 -5.05 -14.66
N SER A 267 45.04 -5.79 -13.54
CA SER A 267 45.43 -7.20 -13.44
C SER A 267 44.58 -7.98 -12.43
N PHE A 268 44.71 -9.31 -12.43
CA PHE A 268 44.06 -10.15 -11.41
C PHE A 268 44.66 -9.92 -10.02
N GLU A 269 45.97 -9.65 -9.92
CA GLU A 269 46.60 -9.28 -8.65
C GLU A 269 46.00 -8.02 -8.05
N GLU A 270 45.83 -6.96 -8.85
CA GLU A 270 45.24 -5.70 -8.36
C GLU A 270 43.80 -5.91 -7.88
N LEU A 271 43.00 -6.70 -8.61
CA LEU A 271 41.66 -7.07 -8.19
C LEU A 271 41.66 -7.80 -6.85
N LEU A 272 42.54 -8.80 -6.68
CA LEU A 272 42.62 -9.60 -5.45
C LEU A 272 43.27 -8.88 -4.26
N ASP A 273 43.90 -7.73 -4.50
CA ASP A 273 44.37 -6.83 -3.44
C ASP A 273 43.27 -5.85 -2.99
N ALA A 274 42.34 -5.51 -3.89
CA ALA A 274 41.25 -4.56 -3.63
C ALA A 274 39.93 -5.21 -3.20
N VAL A 275 39.66 -6.45 -3.63
CA VAL A 275 38.41 -7.17 -3.39
C VAL A 275 38.67 -8.38 -2.51
N ASP A 276 37.85 -8.55 -1.46
CA ASP A 276 37.91 -9.73 -0.59
C ASP A 276 37.72 -11.02 -1.42
N PRO A 277 38.72 -11.93 -1.48
CA PRO A 277 38.64 -13.19 -2.21
C PRO A 277 37.42 -14.04 -1.87
N VAL A 278 36.92 -13.97 -0.62
CA VAL A 278 35.73 -14.72 -0.18
C VAL A 278 34.49 -14.34 -0.97
N ARG A 279 34.40 -13.10 -1.48
CA ARG A 279 33.28 -12.64 -2.30
C ARG A 279 33.32 -13.20 -3.73
N ILE A 280 34.48 -13.66 -4.19
CA ILE A 280 34.70 -14.20 -5.54
C ILE A 280 34.65 -15.73 -5.53
N ASP A 281 35.33 -16.38 -4.60
CA ASP A 281 35.23 -17.82 -4.34
C ASP A 281 35.35 -18.03 -2.82
N PRO A 282 34.22 -18.23 -2.11
CA PRO A 282 34.18 -18.42 -0.66
C PRO A 282 35.00 -19.60 -0.15
N ASP A 283 35.31 -20.55 -1.04
CA ASP A 283 35.89 -21.84 -0.70
C ASP A 283 37.38 -21.93 -1.15
N ALA A 284 37.98 -20.85 -1.69
CA ALA A 284 39.36 -20.84 -2.17
C ALA A 284 40.23 -19.78 -1.47
N ALA A 285 41.50 -20.13 -1.22
CA ALA A 285 42.49 -19.16 -0.78
C ALA A 285 42.89 -18.22 -1.94
N ARG A 286 43.38 -17.02 -1.62
CA ARG A 286 43.78 -16.00 -2.61
C ARG A 286 44.72 -16.54 -3.70
N GLU A 287 45.72 -17.33 -3.34
CA GLU A 287 46.69 -17.90 -4.29
C GLU A 287 46.04 -18.93 -5.23
N ASP A 288 45.13 -19.75 -4.70
CA ASP A 288 44.37 -20.73 -5.48
C ASP A 288 43.41 -20.04 -6.43
N LEU A 289 42.76 -18.97 -5.98
CA LEU A 289 41.87 -18.15 -6.78
C LEU A 289 42.64 -17.47 -7.94
N LEU A 290 43.82 -16.91 -7.68
CA LEU A 290 44.66 -16.33 -8.73
C LEU A 290 45.05 -17.38 -9.80
N ARG A 291 45.42 -18.60 -9.36
CA ARG A 291 45.71 -19.72 -10.28
C ARG A 291 44.47 -20.13 -11.07
N ALA A 292 43.30 -20.21 -10.44
CA ALA A 292 42.04 -20.55 -11.08
C ALA A 292 41.64 -19.51 -12.14
N LEU A 293 41.73 -18.21 -11.81
CA LEU A 293 41.43 -17.13 -12.76
C LEU A 293 42.34 -17.17 -14.00
N ARG A 294 43.64 -17.42 -13.82
CA ARG A 294 44.60 -17.56 -14.94
C ARG A 294 44.44 -18.84 -15.75
N ALA A 295 43.89 -19.90 -15.15
CA ALA A 295 43.52 -21.11 -15.87
C ALA A 295 42.30 -20.87 -16.77
N ILE A 296 41.35 -20.04 -16.33
CA ILE A 296 40.15 -19.65 -17.09
C ILE A 296 40.50 -18.61 -18.17
N TYR A 297 41.34 -17.62 -17.85
CA TYR A 297 41.76 -16.54 -18.76
C TYR A 297 43.28 -16.59 -19.01
N PRO A 298 43.73 -17.07 -20.19
CA PRO A 298 45.15 -17.13 -20.52
C PRO A 298 45.85 -15.76 -20.47
N PRO A 299 47.18 -15.68 -20.29
CA PRO A 299 47.92 -14.42 -20.10
C PRO A 299 47.72 -13.36 -21.20
N ALA A 300 47.38 -13.78 -22.41
CA ALA A 300 47.08 -12.85 -23.51
C ALA A 300 45.78 -12.04 -23.32
N LYS A 301 44.88 -12.48 -22.42
CA LYS A 301 43.60 -11.81 -22.14
C LYS A 301 43.67 -10.81 -20.98
N GLU A 302 44.61 -10.98 -20.06
CA GLU A 302 44.79 -10.09 -18.90
C GLU A 302 45.04 -8.61 -19.30
N PRO A 303 45.82 -8.30 -20.38
CA PRO A 303 45.99 -6.92 -20.87
C PRO A 303 44.71 -6.23 -21.35
N LEU A 304 43.60 -6.94 -21.54
CA LEU A 304 42.31 -6.31 -21.83
C LEU A 304 41.78 -5.52 -20.61
N GLY A 305 42.31 -5.82 -19.41
CA GLY A 305 41.81 -5.37 -18.12
C GLY A 305 40.82 -6.36 -17.52
N VAL A 306 40.62 -6.28 -16.21
CA VAL A 306 39.77 -7.17 -15.43
C VAL A 306 38.57 -6.39 -14.91
N LEU A 307 37.39 -6.99 -14.96
CA LEU A 307 36.13 -6.45 -14.45
C LEU A 307 35.66 -7.30 -13.27
N ALA A 308 35.28 -6.62 -12.18
CA ALA A 308 34.55 -7.19 -11.06
C ALA A 308 33.10 -6.72 -11.13
N PHE A 309 32.18 -7.65 -11.39
CA PHE A 309 30.74 -7.42 -11.32
C PHE A 309 30.25 -7.79 -9.92
N GLU A 310 29.93 -6.79 -9.12
CA GLU A 310 29.32 -6.99 -7.80
C GLU A 310 27.81 -7.07 -7.94
N PHE A 311 27.18 -7.97 -7.20
CA PHE A 311 25.73 -8.17 -7.21
C PHE A 311 25.23 -8.63 -5.83
N ASP A 312 23.94 -8.46 -5.60
CA ASP A 312 23.21 -9.16 -4.53
C ASP A 312 22.25 -10.20 -5.12
N HIS A 313 21.65 -11.02 -4.26
CA HIS A 313 20.84 -12.17 -4.69
C HIS A 313 19.37 -11.80 -4.92
N ARG A 314 19.04 -10.51 -5.10
CA ARG A 314 17.70 -10.12 -5.50
C ARG A 314 17.49 -10.52 -6.96
N PRO A 315 16.35 -11.15 -7.30
CA PRO A 315 16.03 -11.48 -8.68
C PRO A 315 15.93 -10.20 -9.49
N ALA A 316 16.58 -10.18 -10.66
CA ALA A 316 16.52 -9.08 -11.59
C ALA A 316 15.26 -9.14 -12.47
N ARG A 317 14.75 -10.36 -12.73
CA ARG A 317 13.56 -10.61 -13.53
C ARG A 317 12.31 -10.58 -12.64
N PRO A 318 11.22 -9.92 -13.09
CA PRO A 318 9.96 -9.99 -12.38
C PRO A 318 9.43 -11.43 -12.35
N GLY A 319 8.83 -11.80 -11.22
CA GLY A 319 8.13 -13.08 -11.08
C GLY A 319 6.92 -13.17 -12.02
N ARG A 320 6.41 -14.39 -12.22
CA ARG A 320 5.19 -14.59 -13.01
C ARG A 320 3.99 -13.93 -12.30
N PRO A 321 3.10 -13.24 -13.04
CA PRO A 321 1.90 -12.69 -12.44
C PRO A 321 1.02 -13.81 -11.89
N MET A 322 0.32 -13.52 -10.78
CA MET A 322 -0.70 -14.43 -10.25
C MET A 322 -1.81 -14.63 -11.28
N PRO A 323 -2.35 -15.85 -11.42
CA PRO A 323 -3.41 -16.14 -12.38
C PRO A 323 -4.77 -15.52 -12.01
N LEU A 324 -4.89 -14.98 -10.79
CA LEU A 324 -6.08 -14.32 -10.25
C LEU A 324 -5.72 -12.89 -9.83
N THR A 325 -6.69 -11.99 -9.95
CA THR A 325 -6.59 -10.66 -9.31
C THR A 325 -6.55 -10.79 -7.78
N PRO A 326 -6.01 -9.81 -7.03
CA PRO A 326 -6.00 -9.85 -5.58
C PRO A 326 -7.38 -10.10 -4.96
N SER A 327 -8.43 -9.45 -5.48
CA SER A 327 -9.79 -9.61 -4.99
C SER A 327 -10.36 -11.00 -5.27
N GLN A 328 -10.08 -11.57 -6.45
CA GLN A 328 -10.48 -12.95 -6.76
C GLN A 328 -9.73 -13.95 -5.87
N TYR A 329 -8.42 -13.75 -5.67
CA TYR A 329 -7.64 -14.59 -4.78
C TYR A 329 -8.17 -14.54 -3.34
N ALA A 330 -8.47 -13.34 -2.83
CA ALA A 330 -9.03 -13.14 -1.50
C ALA A 330 -10.36 -13.89 -1.29
N GLN A 331 -11.16 -14.11 -2.33
CA GLN A 331 -12.38 -14.93 -2.26
C GLN A 331 -12.11 -16.43 -2.21
N THR A 332 -10.94 -16.89 -2.67
CA THR A 332 -10.56 -18.32 -2.67
C THR A 332 -9.97 -18.79 -1.36
N VAL A 333 -9.47 -17.88 -0.53
CA VAL A 333 -8.82 -18.20 0.74
C VAL A 333 -9.83 -18.24 1.88
N PRO A 334 -9.65 -19.11 2.90
CA PRO A 334 -10.51 -19.12 4.08
C PRO A 334 -10.54 -17.75 4.77
N HIS A 335 -11.75 -17.25 5.07
CA HIS A 335 -11.91 -16.00 5.81
C HIS A 335 -11.87 -16.23 7.31
N HIS A 336 -11.25 -15.29 8.01
CA HIS A 336 -11.15 -15.28 9.47
C HIS A 336 -11.57 -13.91 9.99
N THR A 337 -12.22 -13.88 11.15
CA THR A 337 -12.49 -12.64 11.88
C THR A 337 -11.32 -12.35 12.82
N VAL A 338 -11.05 -11.08 13.08
CA VAL A 338 -10.00 -10.64 14.00
C VAL A 338 -10.61 -9.88 15.18
N TYR A 339 -10.03 -9.98 16.37
CA TYR A 339 -10.41 -9.17 17.53
C TYR A 339 -9.20 -8.74 18.36
N GLY A 340 -9.34 -7.63 19.06
CA GLY A 340 -8.36 -7.08 19.99
C GLY A 340 -8.94 -6.96 21.38
N CYS A 341 -8.17 -7.25 22.43
CA CYS A 341 -8.56 -7.03 23.82
C CYS A 341 -7.42 -6.44 24.66
N LEU A 342 -7.79 -5.73 25.72
CA LEU A 342 -6.86 -5.27 26.76
C LEU A 342 -7.01 -6.09 28.04
N TYR A 343 -5.90 -6.66 28.49
CA TYR A 343 -5.81 -7.30 29.80
C TYR A 343 -5.47 -6.28 30.88
N ILE A 344 -6.49 -5.82 31.60
CA ILE A 344 -6.36 -4.79 32.63
C ILE A 344 -6.43 -5.42 34.02
N ARG A 345 -5.63 -4.91 34.96
CA ARG A 345 -5.59 -5.34 36.36
C ARG A 345 -5.80 -4.16 37.30
N ASP A 346 -6.06 -4.45 38.58
CA ASP A 346 -5.99 -3.44 39.63
C ASP A 346 -4.57 -3.30 40.22
N GLU A 347 -4.43 -2.43 41.24
CA GLU A 347 -3.17 -2.19 41.97
C GLU A 347 -2.63 -3.45 42.69
N HIS A 348 -3.46 -4.48 42.86
CA HIS A 348 -3.12 -5.76 43.47
C HIS A 348 -2.87 -6.87 42.44
N ASP A 349 -2.69 -6.50 41.15
CA ASP A 349 -2.50 -7.43 40.02
C ASP A 349 -3.68 -8.41 39.81
N ARG A 350 -4.89 -8.05 40.25
CA ARG A 350 -6.11 -8.84 40.05
C ARG A 350 -6.77 -8.49 38.72
N PRO A 351 -7.14 -9.47 37.87
CA PRO A 351 -7.80 -9.21 36.60
C PRO A 351 -9.14 -8.49 36.77
N ILE A 352 -9.39 -7.51 35.90
CA ILE A 352 -10.68 -6.86 35.71
C ILE A 352 -11.40 -7.55 34.57
N GLN A 353 -12.71 -7.78 34.72
CA GLN A 353 -13.55 -8.35 33.67
C GLN A 353 -14.87 -7.61 33.57
N LEU A 354 -15.40 -7.54 32.35
CA LEU A 354 -16.71 -7.00 32.01
C LEU A 354 -17.68 -8.15 31.70
N ARG A 355 -18.93 -8.04 32.12
CA ARG A 355 -19.97 -9.05 31.84
C ARG A 355 -20.83 -8.59 30.69
N SER A 356 -20.80 -9.35 29.59
CA SER A 356 -21.61 -9.05 28.41
C SER A 356 -23.11 -9.16 28.70
N VAL A 357 -23.92 -8.33 28.06
CA VAL A 357 -25.39 -8.48 28.01
C VAL A 357 -25.83 -9.52 26.98
N TYR A 358 -24.95 -9.88 26.04
CA TYR A 358 -25.24 -10.80 24.94
C TYR A 358 -24.99 -12.28 25.31
N GLY A 359 -25.66 -13.17 24.58
CA GLY A 359 -25.44 -14.61 24.66
C GLY A 359 -25.60 -15.17 26.08
N SER A 360 -24.65 -16.01 26.51
CA SER A 360 -24.61 -16.57 27.86
C SER A 360 -24.02 -15.62 28.91
N ARG A 361 -23.96 -14.32 28.60
CA ARG A 361 -23.54 -13.24 29.51
C ARG A 361 -22.19 -13.51 30.19
N LEU A 362 -21.21 -13.86 29.36
CA LEU A 362 -19.87 -14.26 29.81
C LEU A 362 -19.09 -13.05 30.34
N TRP A 363 -18.14 -13.36 31.24
CA TRP A 363 -17.08 -12.44 31.64
C TRP A 363 -15.97 -12.40 30.59
N GLN A 364 -15.57 -11.20 30.19
CA GLN A 364 -14.59 -10.96 29.15
C GLN A 364 -13.76 -9.70 29.41
N PHE A 365 -12.58 -9.65 28.78
CA PHE A 365 -11.76 -8.46 28.72
C PHE A 365 -12.48 -7.37 27.94
N PRO A 366 -12.16 -6.09 28.19
CA PRO A 366 -12.54 -5.06 27.26
C PRO A 366 -11.92 -5.32 25.88
N GLY A 367 -12.71 -5.22 24.82
CA GLY A 367 -12.29 -5.50 23.46
C GLY A 367 -13.34 -6.13 22.55
N GLY A 368 -13.23 -5.83 21.26
CA GLY A 368 -14.19 -6.22 20.24
C GLY A 368 -13.54 -6.63 18.91
N ASN A 369 -14.38 -6.77 17.89
CA ASN A 369 -13.94 -7.23 16.57
C ASN A 369 -13.25 -6.11 15.81
N LEU A 370 -12.37 -6.50 14.90
CA LEU A 370 -11.76 -5.58 13.94
C LEU A 370 -12.76 -5.33 12.80
N ASP A 371 -13.69 -4.40 13.02
CA ASP A 371 -14.77 -4.04 12.11
C ASP A 371 -14.73 -2.58 11.63
N ALA A 372 -13.85 -1.76 12.21
CA ALA A 372 -13.50 -0.44 11.69
C ALA A 372 -12.42 -0.54 10.60
N GLN A 373 -12.56 0.26 9.54
CA GLN A 373 -11.60 0.27 8.44
C GLN A 373 -10.27 0.90 8.84
N GLY A 374 -9.17 0.20 8.55
CA GLY A 374 -7.80 0.71 8.75
C GLY A 374 -7.25 0.54 10.16
N GLU A 375 -8.01 -0.03 11.10
CA GLU A 375 -7.50 -0.37 12.44
C GLU A 375 -6.66 -1.65 12.41
N ASP A 376 -5.64 -1.68 13.26
CA ASP A 376 -4.98 -2.91 13.69
C ASP A 376 -5.61 -3.45 15.00
N PRO A 377 -5.30 -4.69 15.43
CA PRO A 377 -5.90 -5.27 16.64
C PRO A 377 -5.63 -4.49 17.93
N LEU A 378 -4.53 -3.74 18.03
CA LEU A 378 -4.25 -2.92 19.21
C LEU A 378 -5.13 -1.67 19.20
N GLN A 379 -5.27 -1.01 18.05
CA GLN A 379 -6.17 0.13 17.89
C GLN A 379 -7.62 -0.25 18.19
N THR A 380 -8.08 -1.40 17.69
CA THR A 380 -9.38 -1.96 18.05
C THR A 380 -9.51 -2.16 19.56
N ALA A 381 -8.52 -2.78 20.21
CA ALA A 381 -8.57 -2.99 21.67
C ALA A 381 -8.61 -1.68 22.47
N GLN A 382 -7.93 -0.63 22.00
CA GLN A 382 -7.93 0.70 22.61
C GLN A 382 -9.26 1.42 22.44
N ARG A 383 -9.82 1.41 21.21
CA ARG A 383 -11.14 1.98 20.91
C ARG A 383 -12.21 1.33 21.77
N GLU A 384 -12.26 0.00 21.76
CA GLU A 384 -13.25 -0.78 22.50
C GLU A 384 -13.14 -0.56 24.01
N ALA A 385 -11.93 -0.42 24.56
CA ALA A 385 -11.78 -0.08 25.98
C ALA A 385 -12.37 1.30 26.32
N VAL A 386 -12.27 2.29 25.42
CA VAL A 386 -12.91 3.59 25.60
C VAL A 386 -14.42 3.46 25.50
N GLU A 387 -14.93 2.75 24.50
CA GLU A 387 -16.37 2.55 24.26
C GLU A 387 -17.04 1.79 25.43
N GLU A 388 -16.46 0.65 25.83
CA GLU A 388 -17.04 -0.25 26.82
C GLU A 388 -16.82 0.19 28.27
N THR A 389 -15.80 1.03 28.57
CA THR A 389 -15.47 1.41 29.96
C THR A 389 -15.40 2.92 30.22
N GLY A 390 -15.36 3.74 29.17
CA GLY A 390 -15.16 5.19 29.25
C GLY A 390 -13.73 5.60 29.65
N LEU A 391 -12.76 4.67 29.61
CA LEU A 391 -11.38 4.93 30.03
C LEU A 391 -10.41 4.96 28.84
N GLU A 392 -9.74 6.09 28.67
CA GLU A 392 -8.55 6.18 27.81
C GLU A 392 -7.33 5.66 28.57
N LEU A 393 -6.72 4.59 28.05
CA LEU A 393 -5.53 3.98 28.64
C LEU A 393 -4.29 4.43 27.85
N GLY A 394 -3.36 5.12 28.52
CA GLY A 394 -2.11 5.63 27.93
C GLY A 394 -1.08 4.52 27.65
N LEU A 395 -1.44 3.57 26.80
CA LEU A 395 -0.69 2.36 26.49
C LEU A 395 0.12 2.59 25.22
N GLY A 396 1.33 3.16 25.32
CA GLY A 396 2.18 3.47 24.15
C GLY A 396 2.33 2.28 23.18
N THR A 397 3.21 1.33 23.49
CA THR A 397 3.30 0.05 22.75
C THR A 397 3.22 -1.09 23.78
N PRO A 398 2.00 -1.55 24.13
CA PRO A 398 1.83 -2.55 25.17
C PRO A 398 2.38 -3.91 24.73
N THR A 399 2.82 -4.71 25.70
CA THR A 399 3.27 -6.08 25.46
C THR A 399 2.10 -6.94 24.98
N LEU A 400 2.29 -7.68 23.89
CA LEU A 400 1.36 -8.74 23.49
C LEU A 400 1.46 -9.90 24.48
N LEU A 401 0.35 -10.30 25.08
CA LEU A 401 0.29 -11.39 26.06
C LEU A 401 -0.23 -12.69 25.45
N LEU A 402 -1.17 -12.61 24.51
CA LEU A 402 -1.77 -13.80 23.89
C LEU A 402 -2.12 -13.58 22.42
N ALA A 403 -1.72 -14.54 21.57
CA ALA A 403 -2.31 -14.78 20.27
C ALA A 403 -3.28 -15.98 20.38
N HIS A 404 -4.56 -15.76 20.11
CA HIS A 404 -5.62 -16.73 20.32
C HIS A 404 -6.28 -17.12 19.00
N PHE A 405 -6.14 -18.38 18.60
CA PHE A 405 -6.89 -18.94 17.47
C PHE A 405 -8.12 -19.70 17.94
N LEU A 406 -9.26 -19.40 17.36
CA LEU A 406 -10.53 -20.02 17.68
C LEU A 406 -11.11 -20.65 16.41
N HIS A 407 -11.26 -21.98 16.44
CA HIS A 407 -11.85 -22.71 15.31
C HIS A 407 -13.32 -22.40 15.14
N SER A 408 -13.77 -22.28 13.90
CA SER A 408 -15.17 -22.21 13.53
C SER A 408 -15.94 -23.42 14.05
N GLY A 409 -17.23 -23.24 14.29
CA GLY A 409 -18.13 -24.31 14.67
C GLY A 409 -19.58 -23.96 14.40
N PRO A 410 -20.54 -24.77 14.86
CA PRO A 410 -21.94 -24.65 14.46
C PRO A 410 -22.59 -23.29 14.73
N ARG A 411 -22.06 -22.51 15.67
CA ARG A 411 -22.57 -21.19 16.05
C ARG A 411 -21.76 -20.02 15.47
N LEU A 412 -20.53 -20.26 15.03
CA LEU A 412 -19.59 -19.25 14.54
C LEU A 412 -18.94 -19.80 13.26
N PRO A 413 -19.42 -19.40 12.07
CA PRO A 413 -19.07 -20.06 10.81
C PRO A 413 -17.64 -19.76 10.32
N LEU A 414 -16.96 -18.77 10.91
CA LEU A 414 -15.59 -18.39 10.57
C LEU A 414 -14.65 -18.66 11.73
N ASN A 415 -13.40 -19.01 11.44
CA ASN A 415 -12.37 -18.99 12.49
C ASN A 415 -12.17 -17.55 12.96
N LYS A 416 -11.64 -17.41 14.17
CA LYS A 416 -11.37 -16.12 14.78
C LYS A 416 -9.95 -16.06 15.33
N VAL A 417 -9.24 -14.98 15.02
CA VAL A 417 -7.89 -14.70 15.51
C VAL A 417 -7.98 -13.54 16.51
N GLY A 418 -7.38 -13.70 17.67
CA GLY A 418 -7.45 -12.73 18.76
C GLY A 418 -6.09 -12.31 19.23
N PHE A 419 -5.96 -11.04 19.59
CA PHE A 419 -4.77 -10.48 20.21
C PHE A 419 -5.14 -9.86 21.55
N VAL A 420 -4.45 -10.26 22.61
CA VAL A 420 -4.65 -9.69 23.95
C VAL A 420 -3.38 -8.98 24.38
N PHE A 421 -3.48 -7.68 24.61
CA PHE A 421 -2.36 -6.82 24.99
C PHE A 421 -2.41 -6.51 26.49
N ASP A 422 -1.25 -6.25 27.09
CA ASP A 422 -1.19 -5.79 28.48
C ASP A 422 -1.77 -4.37 28.60
N GLY A 423 -2.95 -4.26 29.19
CA GLY A 423 -3.66 -3.00 29.45
C GLY A 423 -3.20 -2.28 30.71
N GLY A 424 -2.19 -2.81 31.42
CA GLY A 424 -1.61 -2.20 32.61
C GLY A 424 -2.48 -2.36 33.86
N ARG A 425 -2.27 -1.44 34.81
CA ARG A 425 -2.94 -1.42 36.12
C ARG A 425 -3.76 -0.15 36.28
N LEU A 426 -4.99 -0.29 36.79
CA LEU A 426 -5.85 0.81 37.19
C LEU A 426 -5.77 1.05 38.69
N THR A 427 -5.67 2.31 39.06
CA THR A 427 -5.83 2.78 40.43
C THR A 427 -7.27 2.63 40.91
N THR A 428 -7.46 2.61 42.22
CA THR A 428 -8.81 2.63 42.83
C THR A 428 -9.68 3.78 42.29
N ASP A 429 -9.11 4.97 42.08
CA ASP A 429 -9.83 6.12 41.52
C ASP A 429 -10.22 5.92 40.04
N GLN A 430 -9.37 5.27 39.25
CA GLN A 430 -9.70 4.94 37.85
C GLN A 430 -10.79 3.87 37.77
N LEU A 431 -10.77 2.87 38.66
CA LEU A 431 -11.84 1.86 38.74
C LEU A 431 -13.22 2.50 39.00
N GLN A 432 -13.29 3.51 39.88
CA GLN A 432 -14.55 4.22 40.16
C GLN A 432 -15.07 5.05 38.98
N ARG A 433 -14.21 5.34 38.00
CA ARG A 433 -14.56 6.08 36.78
C ARG A 433 -15.08 5.20 35.66
N ILE A 434 -15.00 3.87 35.78
CA ILE A 434 -15.57 2.95 34.78
C ILE A 434 -17.05 3.27 34.58
N ARG A 435 -17.43 3.52 33.33
CA ARG A 435 -18.81 3.70 32.86
C ARG A 435 -19.03 2.70 31.74
N LEU A 436 -19.81 1.66 32.03
CA LEU A 436 -20.11 0.63 31.05
C LEU A 436 -21.04 1.16 29.99
N ASP A 437 -20.81 0.78 28.73
CA ASP A 437 -21.85 0.88 27.71
C ASP A 437 -22.95 -0.15 28.03
N PRO A 438 -24.17 0.30 28.40
CA PRO A 438 -25.26 -0.62 28.74
C PRO A 438 -25.75 -1.43 27.53
N ALA A 439 -25.41 -1.06 26.29
CA ALA A 439 -25.68 -1.86 25.11
C ALA A 439 -24.83 -3.13 25.06
N GLU A 440 -23.70 -3.16 25.76
CA GLU A 440 -22.72 -4.25 25.65
C GLU A 440 -22.46 -4.97 26.98
N HIS A 441 -22.39 -4.24 28.11
CA HIS A 441 -22.06 -4.80 29.42
C HIS A 441 -22.92 -4.18 30.51
N ASP A 442 -23.29 -5.01 31.49
CA ASP A 442 -24.09 -4.55 32.64
C ASP A 442 -23.41 -4.71 33.99
N MET A 443 -22.18 -5.24 34.00
CA MET A 443 -21.40 -5.39 35.22
C MET A 443 -19.90 -5.45 34.91
N TRP A 444 -19.09 -4.93 35.83
CA TRP A 444 -17.66 -5.20 35.88
C TRP A 444 -17.29 -5.66 37.29
N ALA A 445 -16.23 -6.47 37.39
CA ALA A 445 -15.75 -6.94 38.68
C ALA A 445 -14.22 -7.18 38.66
N VAL A 446 -13.66 -7.32 39.86
CA VAL A 446 -12.24 -7.61 40.10
C VAL A 446 -12.16 -8.78 41.06
N HIS A 447 -11.54 -9.87 40.62
CA HIS A 447 -11.30 -11.06 41.44
C HIS A 447 -9.86 -11.54 41.23
N ASP A 448 -9.35 -12.31 42.18
CA ASP A 448 -8.14 -13.10 41.95
C ASP A 448 -8.43 -14.27 40.99
N MET A 449 -7.39 -15.02 40.63
CA MET A 449 -7.52 -16.14 39.69
C MET A 449 -8.46 -17.24 40.21
N ALA A 450 -8.47 -17.50 41.52
CA ALA A 450 -9.35 -18.52 42.11
C ALA A 450 -10.83 -18.09 42.00
N GLY A 451 -11.13 -16.83 42.32
CA GLY A 451 -12.48 -16.28 42.16
C GLY A 451 -12.93 -16.29 40.70
N TRP A 452 -12.06 -15.95 39.75
CA TRP A 452 -12.41 -16.04 38.33
C TRP A 452 -12.64 -17.47 37.85
N GLN A 453 -11.93 -18.46 38.40
CA GLN A 453 -12.13 -19.86 38.08
C GLN A 453 -13.54 -20.35 38.47
N GLU A 454 -14.10 -19.83 39.56
CA GLU A 454 -15.45 -20.15 40.00
C GLU A 454 -16.53 -19.43 39.18
N LEU A 455 -16.25 -18.21 38.72
CA LEU A 455 -17.22 -17.35 38.04
C LEU A 455 -17.26 -17.54 36.51
N MET A 456 -16.19 -18.05 35.90
CA MET A 456 -16.07 -18.19 34.46
C MET A 456 -16.37 -19.62 33.97
N ALA A 457 -16.96 -19.71 32.78
CA ALA A 457 -16.97 -20.96 32.05
C ALA A 457 -15.53 -21.44 31.77
N PRO A 458 -15.24 -22.76 31.78
CA PRO A 458 -13.87 -23.29 31.67
C PRO A 458 -13.05 -22.73 30.51
N ARG A 459 -13.68 -22.49 29.36
CA ARG A 459 -13.01 -21.92 28.18
C ARG A 459 -12.61 -20.45 28.35
N ALA A 460 -13.48 -19.64 28.97
CA ALA A 460 -13.16 -18.24 29.26
C ALA A 460 -12.04 -18.14 30.30
N PHE A 461 -12.08 -19.00 31.33
CA PHE A 461 -11.03 -19.10 32.33
C PHE A 461 -9.69 -19.55 31.74
N ALA A 462 -9.69 -20.56 30.85
CA ALA A 462 -8.46 -21.03 30.20
C ALA A 462 -7.75 -19.91 29.40
N ARG A 463 -8.53 -19.00 28.78
CA ARG A 463 -7.98 -17.80 28.12
C ARG A 463 -7.36 -16.84 29.13
N LEU A 464 -8.04 -16.58 30.24
CA LEU A 464 -7.53 -15.72 31.31
C LEU A 464 -6.24 -16.28 31.95
N ASP A 465 -6.22 -17.58 32.26
CA ASP A 465 -5.05 -18.27 32.80
C ASP A 465 -3.84 -18.17 31.86
N ALA A 466 -4.04 -18.40 30.56
CA ALA A 466 -2.97 -18.27 29.58
C ALA A 466 -2.37 -16.85 29.54
N VAL A 467 -3.21 -15.82 29.59
CA VAL A 467 -2.78 -14.41 29.63
C VAL A 467 -2.00 -14.10 30.91
N GLU A 468 -2.47 -14.58 32.06
CA GLU A 468 -1.81 -14.31 33.34
C GLU A 468 -0.47 -15.04 33.46
N ARG A 469 -0.34 -16.25 32.92
CA ARG A 469 0.95 -16.95 32.82
C ARG A 469 1.93 -16.21 31.91
N ALA A 470 1.48 -15.81 30.72
CA ALA A 470 2.28 -15.02 29.77
C ALA A 470 2.84 -13.74 30.41
N ARG A 471 1.99 -12.99 31.13
CA ARG A 471 2.40 -11.78 31.85
C ARG A 471 3.51 -12.01 32.88
N ARG A 472 3.53 -13.17 33.54
CA ARG A 472 4.49 -13.50 34.61
C ARG A 472 5.87 -13.96 34.11
N GLY A 473 6.12 -13.95 32.80
CA GLY A 473 7.46 -14.17 32.24
C GLY A 473 7.57 -15.30 31.21
N ASP A 474 6.47 -15.95 30.84
CA ASP A 474 6.46 -17.03 29.84
C ASP A 474 6.47 -16.51 28.38
N GLY A 475 6.53 -15.18 28.18
CA GLY A 475 6.40 -14.54 26.87
C GLY A 475 4.96 -14.58 26.33
N PRO A 476 4.70 -14.06 25.11
CA PRO A 476 3.38 -14.16 24.51
C PRO A 476 2.99 -15.62 24.31
N ALA A 477 1.84 -16.01 24.85
CA ALA A 477 1.33 -17.37 24.70
C ALA A 477 0.53 -17.52 23.38
N TYR A 478 0.62 -18.69 22.76
CA TYR A 478 -0.30 -19.11 21.70
C TYR A 478 -1.34 -20.07 22.29
N LEU A 479 -2.62 -19.78 22.06
CA LEU A 479 -3.72 -20.61 22.53
C LEU A 479 -4.64 -20.94 21.35
N SER A 480 -4.99 -22.22 21.21
CA SER A 480 -5.97 -22.68 20.22
C SER A 480 -7.18 -23.31 20.93
N THR A 481 -8.38 -22.80 20.67
CA THR A 481 -9.63 -23.34 21.24
C THR A 481 -10.69 -23.58 20.16
N HIS A 482 -11.82 -24.19 20.53
CA HIS A 482 -12.92 -24.52 19.63
C HIS A 482 -14.22 -23.86 20.13
N THR A 483 -15.07 -23.40 19.20
CA THR A 483 -16.30 -22.65 19.52
C THR A 483 -17.39 -23.46 20.18
#